data_AF-A0A9W8X1Z6-F1
#
_entry.id   AF-A0A9W8X1Z6-F1
#
_cell.length_a   1.000
_cell.length_b   1.000
_cell.length_c   1.000
_cell.angle_alpha   90.00
_cell.angle_beta   90.00
_cell.angle_gamma   90.00
#
_symmetry.space_group_name_H-M   'P 1'
#
loop_
_entity.id
_entity.type
_entity.pdbx_description
1 polymer ?
#
loop_
_entity_poly.entity_id
_entity_poly.type
_entity_poly.pdbx_seq_one_letter_code
_entity_poly.pdbx_strand_id
1 'polypeptide(L)'
;MDVYRHMIQDSISTALILKDDADWDVLLRQQLTSLARGLRYLQGVTTPHRSPYGDAWNILAIGHNDLNDRVDRDQKYYVTRNDPTVIAEARRT
;
A
#
# COMPACT_ATOMS: atom_id res chain seq x y z
N MET A 1 15.95 -14.20 -9.73
CA MET A 1 16.36 -12.80 -9.58
C MET A 1 16.46 -12.48 -8.10
N ASP A 2 17.53 -11.85 -7.65
CA ASP A 2 17.61 -11.26 -6.31
C ASP A 2 17.29 -9.76 -6.42
N VAL A 3 16.07 -9.40 -6.03
CA VAL A 3 15.54 -8.04 -6.21
C VAL A 3 16.29 -7.01 -5.38
N TYR A 4 16.69 -7.35 -4.15
CA TYR A 4 17.40 -6.43 -3.28
C TYR A 4 18.80 -6.15 -3.81
N ARG A 5 19.51 -7.19 -4.27
CA ARG A 5 20.82 -7.03 -4.91
C ARG A 5 20.73 -6.14 -6.15
N HIS A 6 19.74 -6.37 -7.00
CA HIS A 6 19.52 -5.57 -8.20
C HIS A 6 19.25 -4.10 -7.88
N MET A 7 18.38 -3.82 -6.89
CA MET A 7 18.10 -2.45 -6.46
C MET A 7 19.37 -1.73 -5.97
N ILE A 8 20.23 -2.41 -5.22
CA ILE A 8 21.50 -1.83 -4.74
C ILE A 8 22.45 -1.54 -5.90
N GLN A 9 22.63 -2.51 -6.81
CA GLN A 9 23.55 -2.37 -7.94
C GLN A 9 23.16 -1.22 -8.87
N ASP A 10 21.85 -1.01 -9.07
CA ASP A 10 21.32 -0.04 -10.02
C ASP A 10 20.83 1.25 -9.34
N SER A 11 21.07 1.42 -8.04
CA SER A 11 20.65 2.59 -7.24
C SER A 11 19.14 2.88 -7.33
N ILE A 12 18.30 1.83 -7.34
CA ILE A 12 16.85 1.93 -7.39
C ILE A 12 16.32 2.32 -6.00
N SER A 13 15.62 3.45 -5.90
CA SER A 13 15.10 3.97 -4.62
C SER A 13 13.89 3.20 -4.09
N THR A 14 13.04 2.68 -4.98
CA THR A 14 11.80 1.99 -4.64
C THR A 14 11.44 1.03 -5.77
N ALA A 15 10.98 -0.17 -5.42
CA ALA A 15 10.47 -1.14 -6.36
C ALA A 15 9.07 -1.60 -5.94
N LEU A 16 8.21 -1.87 -6.93
CA LEU A 16 6.95 -2.59 -6.75
C LEU A 16 7.19 -4.05 -7.17
N ILE A 17 7.02 -4.97 -6.24
CA ILE A 17 7.23 -6.40 -6.45
C ILE A 17 5.86 -7.07 -6.45
N LEU A 18 5.52 -7.73 -7.56
CA LEU A 18 4.25 -8.40 -7.75
C LEU A 18 4.49 -9.89 -7.96
N LYS A 19 3.66 -10.72 -7.35
CA LYS A 19 3.59 -12.15 -7.66
C LYS A 19 2.97 -12.32 -9.05
N ASP A 20 3.53 -13.21 -9.85
CA ASP A 20 3.11 -13.46 -11.24
C ASP A 20 1.78 -14.22 -11.34
N ASP A 21 1.48 -15.08 -10.37
CA ASP A 21 0.28 -15.90 -10.28
C ASP A 21 -0.85 -15.27 -9.44
N ALA A 22 -0.72 -14.00 -9.05
CA ALA A 22 -1.76 -13.28 -8.33
C ALA A 22 -2.74 -12.61 -9.31
N ASP A 23 -4.02 -12.66 -8.98
CA ASP A 23 -5.06 -11.92 -9.68
C ASP A 23 -4.98 -10.44 -9.26
N TRP A 24 -4.51 -9.58 -10.16
CA TRP A 24 -4.45 -8.13 -9.94
C TRP A 24 -5.65 -7.44 -10.57
N ASP A 25 -6.22 -6.47 -9.86
CA ASP A 25 -7.29 -5.63 -10.38
C ASP A 25 -6.77 -4.72 -11.52
N VAL A 26 -7.54 -4.57 -12.60
CA VAL A 26 -7.21 -3.66 -13.71
C VAL A 26 -7.10 -2.20 -13.26
N LEU A 27 -7.69 -1.86 -12.11
CA LEU A 27 -7.66 -0.55 -11.46
C LEU A 27 -6.49 -0.40 -10.47
N LEU A 28 -5.54 -1.35 -10.39
CA LEU A 28 -4.42 -1.33 -9.43
C LEU A 28 -3.69 0.02 -9.40
N ARG A 29 -3.46 0.64 -10.56
CA ARG A 29 -2.81 1.97 -10.63
C ARG A 29 -3.59 3.06 -9.88
N GLN A 30 -4.91 3.06 -9.97
CA GLN A 30 -5.77 4.01 -9.26
C GLN A 30 -5.77 3.70 -7.75
N GLN A 31 -5.80 2.42 -7.39
CA GLN A 31 -5.69 1.98 -6.00
C GLN A 31 -4.36 2.43 -5.36
N LEU A 32 -3.23 2.31 -6.07
CA LEU A 32 -1.92 2.78 -5.60
C LEU A 32 -1.88 4.30 -5.35
N THR A 33 -2.68 5.09 -6.07
CA THR A 33 -2.80 6.54 -5.82
C THR A 33 -3.54 6.82 -4.51
N SER A 34 -4.59 6.05 -4.21
CA SER A 34 -5.30 6.11 -2.92
C SER A 34 -4.41 5.62 -1.77
N LEU A 35 -3.66 4.53 -1.97
CA LEU A 35 -2.68 4.04 -1.02
C LEU A 35 -1.63 5.11 -0.68
N ALA A 36 -1.08 5.78 -1.70
CA ALA A 36 -0.11 6.86 -1.52
C ALA A 36 -0.64 7.99 -0.64
N ARG A 37 -1.91 8.39 -0.81
CA ARG A 37 -2.55 9.40 0.06
C ARG A 37 -2.67 8.91 1.50
N GLY A 38 -3.11 7.66 1.68
CA GLY A 38 -3.25 7.07 3.01
C GLY A 38 -1.93 6.94 3.76
N LEU A 39 -0.88 6.45 3.10
CA LEU A 39 0.45 6.29 3.71
C LEU A 39 1.03 7.63 4.17
N ARG A 40 0.94 8.68 3.34
CA ARG A 40 1.40 10.02 3.74
C ARG A 40 0.62 10.56 4.93
N TYR A 41 -0.70 10.33 4.96
CA TYR A 41 -1.54 10.70 6.11
C TYR A 41 -1.11 9.98 7.39
N LEU A 42 -0.90 8.66 7.31
CA LEU A 42 -0.49 7.85 8.46
C LEU A 42 0.90 8.21 8.99
N GLN A 43 1.81 8.57 8.08
CA GLN A 43 3.16 9.04 8.41
C GLN A 43 3.21 10.51 8.88
N GLY A 44 2.12 11.27 8.70
CA GLY A 44 2.08 12.70 9.05
C GLY A 44 3.05 13.57 8.24
N VAL A 45 3.47 13.11 7.05
CA VAL A 45 4.46 13.82 6.22
C VAL A 45 3.80 14.77 5.23
N THR A 46 4.28 16.00 5.20
CA THR A 46 3.95 17.00 4.17
C THR A 46 5.13 17.13 3.19
N THR A 47 4.85 17.64 1.98
CA THR A 47 5.83 17.75 0.90
C THR A 47 7.06 18.60 1.29
N PRO A 48 8.27 18.31 0.76
CA PRO A 48 8.56 17.33 -0.30
C PRO A 48 9.08 15.97 0.22
N HIS A 49 8.70 14.90 -0.46
CA HIS A 49 9.16 13.51 -0.23
C HIS A 49 9.63 12.89 -1.55
N ARG A 50 10.55 11.92 -1.49
CA ARG A 50 11.12 11.29 -2.70
C ARG A 50 10.18 10.26 -3.31
N SER A 51 9.48 9.50 -2.48
CA SER A 51 8.50 8.50 -2.91
C SER A 51 7.07 9.06 -2.84
N PRO A 52 6.17 8.70 -3.79
CA PRO A 52 4.76 9.04 -3.68
C PRO A 52 4.12 8.46 -2.40
N TYR A 53 4.70 7.41 -1.82
CA TYR A 53 4.21 6.74 -0.62
C TYR A 53 4.77 7.34 0.68
N GLY A 54 5.47 8.48 0.60
CA GLY A 54 6.28 9.03 1.69
C GLY A 54 7.59 8.27 1.87
N ASP A 55 8.47 8.72 2.77
CA ASP A 55 9.83 8.17 2.91
C ASP A 55 10.02 7.39 4.23
N ALA A 56 9.01 7.37 5.11
CA ALA A 56 9.08 6.73 6.43
C ALA A 56 8.63 5.24 6.39
N TRP A 57 9.16 4.48 5.44
CA TRP A 57 8.93 3.03 5.32
C TRP A 57 10.14 2.32 4.69
N ASN A 58 10.36 1.05 5.04
CA ASN A 58 11.35 0.19 4.37
C ASN A 58 10.70 -0.86 3.47
N ILE A 59 9.60 -1.46 3.93
CA ILE A 59 8.80 -2.43 3.19
C ILE A 59 7.32 -2.09 3.40
N LEU A 60 6.55 -2.11 2.31
CA LEU A 60 5.09 -2.02 2.34
C LEU A 60 4.52 -3.37 1.91
N ALA A 61 3.93 -4.10 2.87
CA ALA A 61 3.23 -5.35 2.59
C ALA A 61 1.77 -5.01 2.19
N ILE A 62 1.47 -5.13 0.90
CA ILE A 62 0.16 -4.81 0.32
C ILE A 62 -0.55 -6.14 -0.02
N GLY A 63 -1.86 -6.21 0.22
CA GLY A 63 -2.66 -7.42 -0.04
C GLY A 63 -2.87 -8.33 1.17
N HIS A 64 -2.62 -7.84 2.39
CA HIS A 64 -2.97 -8.55 3.62
C HIS A 64 -4.44 -8.30 4.00
N ASN A 65 -5.12 -9.33 4.53
CA ASN A 65 -6.56 -9.28 4.82
C ASN A 65 -6.91 -9.03 6.30
N ASP A 66 -5.92 -8.97 7.19
CA ASP A 66 -6.16 -8.69 8.60
C ASP A 66 -5.85 -7.23 8.92
N LEU A 67 -6.90 -6.49 9.28
CA LEU A 67 -6.82 -5.07 9.64
C LEU A 67 -6.93 -4.83 11.16
N ASN A 68 -7.02 -5.88 11.98
CA ASN A 68 -7.18 -5.77 13.44
C ASN A 68 -6.43 -6.88 14.19
N ASP A 69 -5.20 -7.16 13.77
CA ASP A 69 -4.35 -8.22 14.34
C ASP A 69 -3.74 -7.83 15.70
N ARG A 70 -3.74 -6.54 16.07
CA ARG A 70 -3.18 -6.02 17.33
C ARG A 70 -4.16 -5.12 18.07
N VAL A 71 -5.21 -5.76 18.58
CA VAL A 71 -6.32 -5.12 19.30
C VAL A 71 -5.87 -4.40 20.59
N ASP A 72 -4.68 -4.73 21.10
CA ASP A 72 -4.07 -4.14 22.29
C ASP A 72 -3.29 -2.84 22.02
N ARG A 73 -3.16 -2.43 20.75
CA ARG A 73 -2.38 -1.24 20.37
C ARG A 73 -3.26 -0.17 19.76
N ASP A 74 -2.96 1.08 20.11
CA ASP A 74 -3.52 2.23 19.40
C ASP A 74 -2.95 2.26 17.96
N GLN A 75 -3.84 2.16 16.99
CA GLN A 75 -3.51 2.09 15.57
C GLN A 75 -4.24 3.19 14.80
N LYS A 76 -3.52 3.82 13.87
CA LYS A 76 -4.11 4.77 12.93
C LYS A 76 -4.52 4.04 11.66
N TYR A 77 -5.74 4.28 11.23
CA TYR A 77 -6.29 3.70 10.02
C TYR A 77 -6.57 4.78 8.99
N TYR A 78 -6.32 4.47 7.72
CA TYR A 78 -6.81 5.25 6.60
C TYR A 78 -7.74 4.37 5.78
N VAL A 79 -9.02 4.75 5.73
CA VAL A 79 -10.07 3.94 5.10
C VAL A 79 -10.57 4.64 3.85
N THR A 80 -10.44 3.96 2.70
CA THR A 80 -11.09 4.39 1.46
C THR A 80 -12.58 4.06 1.56
N ARG A 81 -13.43 5.08 1.57
CA ARG A 81 -14.89 4.89 1.56
C ARG A 81 -15.39 4.62 0.14
N ASN A 82 -16.43 3.81 0.02
CA ASN A 82 -17.08 3.47 -1.25
C ASN A 82 -16.10 2.88 -2.29
N ASP A 83 -15.22 1.98 -1.85
CA ASP A 83 -14.29 1.31 -2.75
C ASP A 83 -15.07 0.50 -3.80
N PRO A 84 -14.96 0.83 -5.10
CA PRO A 84 -15.71 0.14 -6.14
C PRO A 84 -15.25 -1.31 -6.39
N THR A 85 -14.09 -1.71 -5.83
CA THR A 85 -13.55 -3.08 -6.01
C THR A 85 -14.06 -4.05 -4.95
N VAL A 86 -14.84 -3.57 -3.98
CA VAL A 86 -15.45 -4.39 -2.93
C VAL A 86 -16.98 -4.31 -3.04
N ILE A 87 -17.65 -5.45 -2.83
CA ILE A 87 -19.12 -5.48 -2.76
C ILE A 87 -19.60 -4.51 -1.67
N ALA A 88 -20.54 -3.65 -2.05
CA ALA A 88 -21.19 -2.70 -1.14
C ALA A 88 -21.74 -3.44 0.08
N GLU A 89 -21.60 -2.85 1.27
CA GLU A 89 -22.01 -3.47 2.54
C GLU A 89 -23.46 -3.97 2.51
N ALA A 90 -24.38 -3.18 1.95
CA ALA A 90 -25.79 -3.53 1.78
C ALA A 90 -26.04 -4.77 0.90
N ARG A 91 -25.02 -5.27 0.19
CA ARG A 91 -25.07 -6.45 -0.68
C ARG A 91 -24.22 -7.63 -0.17
N ARG A 92 -23.60 -7.50 1.00
CA ARG A 92 -22.84 -8.61 1.62
C ARG A 92 -23.85 -9.55 2.28
N THR A 93 -23.79 -10.84 1.96
CA THR A 93 -24.61 -11.91 2.55
C THR A 93 -24.04 -12.41 3.86
#